data_AF-A0A953Y2Q9-F1
#
_entry.id   AF-A0A953Y2Q9-F1
#
_cell.length_a   1.000
_cell.length_b   1.000
_cell.length_c   1.000
_cell.angle_alpha   90.00
_cell.angle_beta   90.00
_cell.angle_gamma   90.00
#
_symmetry.space_group_name_H-M   'P 1'
#
loop_
_entity.id
_entity.type
_entity.pdbx_description
1 polymer ?
#
loop_
_entity_poly.entity_id
_entity_poly.type
_entity_poly.pdbx_seq_one_letter_code
_entity_poly.pdbx_strand_id
1 'polypeptide(L)'
;MSRRSTEPAWRPWGAARRAVEAPSPAQAAEEAFFEAVLAAAGERYDLGPEHVALAWTLTTWQPGLTAAEARALFLVTLVSLVDQAQGSTRTRVLGPEGRAHLEQVLAELLPGEGAQAAAEAQAIGELLGAQQARLPVVLAAVAAPPAEPPPQPLVLEGAYLYPQALLLAE
;
A
#
# COMPACT_ATOMS: atom_id res chain seq x y z
N MET A 1 21.90 2.21 -34.32
CA MET A 1 21.50 3.29 -33.39
C MET A 1 20.58 2.69 -32.33
N SER A 2 21.14 2.24 -31.20
CA SER A 2 20.36 1.66 -30.10
C SER A 2 19.57 2.76 -29.39
N ARG A 3 18.24 2.66 -29.39
CA ARG A 3 17.38 3.49 -28.55
C ARG A 3 17.64 3.06 -27.10
N ARG A 4 18.34 3.88 -26.32
CA ARG A 4 18.40 3.70 -24.86
C ARG A 4 16.97 3.88 -24.34
N SER A 5 16.43 2.85 -23.70
CA SER A 5 15.14 2.93 -23.01
C SER A 5 15.22 4.01 -21.94
N THR A 6 14.36 5.03 -22.04
CA THR A 6 14.21 6.12 -21.06
C THR A 6 13.21 5.77 -19.96
N GLU A 7 12.83 4.50 -19.82
CA GLU A 7 11.87 4.11 -18.78
C GLU A 7 12.57 3.99 -17.41
N PRO A 8 11.96 4.54 -16.35
CA PRO A 8 12.49 4.42 -15.00
C PRO A 8 12.58 2.96 -14.55
N ALA A 9 13.71 2.60 -13.92
CA ALA A 9 14.03 1.25 -13.46
C ALA A 9 13.09 0.70 -12.34
N TRP A 10 12.22 1.56 -11.81
CA TRP A 10 11.32 1.26 -10.69
C TRP A 10 9.92 0.83 -11.09
N ARG A 11 9.65 0.62 -12.39
CA ARG A 11 8.34 0.10 -12.82
C ARG A 11 8.12 -1.31 -12.26
N PRO A 12 6.97 -1.61 -11.63
CA PRO A 12 6.74 -2.90 -10.97
C PRO A 12 6.65 -4.09 -11.95
N TRP A 13 6.72 -3.83 -13.26
CA TRP A 13 6.59 -4.82 -14.33
C TRP A 13 7.42 -4.46 -15.56
N GLY A 14 8.74 -4.31 -15.40
CA GLY A 14 9.67 -4.17 -16.52
C GLY A 14 9.56 -5.36 -17.49
N ALA A 15 8.98 -5.11 -18.68
CA ALA A 15 8.91 -5.98 -19.86
C ALA A 15 8.02 -7.25 -19.82
N ALA A 16 7.95 -8.02 -18.73
CA ALA A 16 7.35 -9.37 -18.78
C ALA A 16 5.81 -9.40 -18.94
N ARG A 17 5.06 -8.45 -18.35
CA ARG A 17 3.58 -8.42 -18.45
C ARG A 17 3.05 -7.90 -19.77
N ARG A 18 3.77 -6.96 -20.40
CA ARG A 18 3.35 -6.34 -21.66
C ARG A 18 3.35 -7.31 -22.84
N ALA A 19 3.94 -8.50 -22.68
CA ALA A 19 4.04 -9.50 -23.74
C ALA A 19 2.77 -10.36 -23.93
N VAL A 20 1.77 -10.26 -23.05
CA VAL A 20 0.65 -11.23 -23.05
C VAL A 20 -0.70 -10.63 -23.44
N GLU A 21 -1.01 -9.37 -23.12
CA GLU A 21 -2.26 -8.70 -23.55
C GLU A 21 -2.16 -7.18 -23.36
N ALA A 22 -2.81 -6.39 -24.22
CA ALA A 22 -2.88 -4.94 -24.03
C ALA A 22 -3.74 -4.64 -22.79
N PRO A 23 -3.24 -3.84 -21.82
CA PRO A 23 -4.00 -3.51 -20.63
C PRO A 23 -5.30 -2.78 -21.01
N SER A 24 -6.39 -3.10 -20.31
CA SER A 24 -7.64 -2.38 -20.47
C SER A 24 -7.46 -0.90 -20.04
N PRO A 25 -8.29 0.03 -20.54
CA PRO A 25 -8.21 1.45 -20.14
C PRO A 25 -8.31 1.66 -18.62
N ALA A 26 -9.10 0.83 -17.93
CA ALA A 26 -9.23 0.89 -16.47
C ALA A 26 -7.93 0.48 -15.76
N GLN A 27 -7.27 -0.59 -16.22
CA GLN A 27 -5.98 -1.03 -15.68
C GLN A 27 -4.88 0.00 -15.94
N ALA A 28 -4.86 0.60 -17.13
CA ALA A 28 -3.89 1.66 -17.45
C ALA A 28 -4.10 2.90 -16.57
N ALA A 29 -5.35 3.29 -16.29
CA ALA A 29 -5.66 4.40 -15.39
C ALA A 29 -5.24 4.10 -13.94
N GLU A 30 -5.44 2.87 -13.49
CA GLU A 30 -5.05 2.41 -12.16
C GLU A 30 -3.51 2.33 -12.01
N GLU A 31 -2.80 1.82 -13.01
CA GLU A 31 -1.33 1.88 -13.06
C GLU A 31 -0.81 3.32 -13.03
N ALA A 32 -1.43 4.23 -13.80
CA ALA A 32 -1.06 5.65 -13.78
C ALA A 32 -1.34 6.33 -12.43
N PHE A 33 -2.45 5.97 -11.78
CA PHE A 33 -2.75 6.42 -10.41
C PHE A 33 -1.65 5.99 -9.45
N PHE A 34 -1.26 4.70 -9.47
CA PHE A 34 -0.19 4.22 -8.62
C PHE A 34 1.12 4.95 -8.94
N GLU A 35 1.56 5.02 -10.21
CA GLU A 35 2.79 5.74 -10.60
C GLU A 35 2.82 7.20 -10.07
N ALA A 36 1.70 7.92 -10.10
CA ALA A 36 1.63 9.29 -9.58
C ALA A 36 1.79 9.36 -8.05
N VAL A 37 1.15 8.44 -7.33
CA VAL A 37 1.29 8.34 -5.86
C VAL A 37 2.73 7.99 -5.47
N LEU A 38 3.39 7.14 -6.26
CA LEU A 38 4.80 6.76 -6.04
C LEU A 38 5.75 7.93 -6.21
N ALA A 39 5.56 8.74 -7.26
CA ALA A 39 6.35 9.94 -7.46
C ALA A 39 6.19 10.91 -6.29
N ALA A 40 4.94 11.16 -5.85
CA ALA A 40 4.65 12.02 -4.71
C ALA A 40 5.29 11.51 -3.41
N ALA A 41 5.22 10.20 -3.15
CA ALA A 41 5.83 9.59 -1.97
C ALA A 41 7.35 9.77 -1.93
N GLY A 42 8.03 9.55 -3.06
CA GLY A 42 9.48 9.75 -3.17
C GLY A 42 9.88 11.22 -3.00
N GLU A 43 9.14 12.15 -3.61
CA GLU A 43 9.44 13.58 -3.52
C GLU A 43 9.19 14.18 -2.14
N ARG A 44 8.11 13.77 -1.46
CA ARG A 44 7.66 14.36 -0.19
C ARG A 44 8.35 13.74 1.02
N TYR A 45 8.58 12.42 0.99
CA TYR A 45 8.96 11.64 2.15
C TYR A 45 10.27 10.87 1.97
N ASP A 46 11.00 11.09 0.87
CA ASP A 46 12.24 10.39 0.53
C ASP A 46 12.09 8.86 0.52
N LEU A 47 10.88 8.37 0.20
CA LEU A 47 10.63 6.95 0.06
C LEU A 47 11.24 6.44 -1.25
N GLY A 48 12.23 5.56 -1.11
CA GLY A 48 12.86 4.91 -2.25
C GLY A 48 11.93 3.91 -2.97
N PRO A 49 12.26 3.53 -4.21
CA PRO A 49 11.50 2.58 -5.02
C PRO A 49 11.18 1.24 -4.35
N GLU A 50 12.00 0.80 -3.40
CA GLU A 50 11.83 -0.45 -2.66
C GLU A 50 10.62 -0.43 -1.71
N HIS A 51 10.36 0.69 -1.04
CA HIS A 51 9.20 0.86 -0.14
C HIS A 51 7.89 0.78 -0.93
N VAL A 52 7.93 1.43 -2.08
CA VAL A 52 6.90 1.46 -3.10
C VAL A 52 6.63 0.07 -3.67
N ALA A 53 7.67 -0.65 -4.07
CA ALA A 53 7.56 -2.01 -4.58
C ALA A 53 7.01 -2.95 -3.51
N LEU A 54 7.43 -2.78 -2.25
CA LEU A 54 6.89 -3.54 -1.12
C LEU A 54 5.39 -3.32 -0.97
N ALA A 55 4.92 -2.06 -0.90
CA ALA A 55 3.51 -1.74 -0.77
C ALA A 55 2.66 -2.35 -1.89
N TRP A 56 3.17 -2.32 -3.12
CA TRP A 56 2.55 -3.00 -4.26
C TRP A 56 2.54 -4.52 -4.08
N THR A 57 3.68 -5.13 -3.77
CA THR A 57 3.82 -6.58 -3.60
C THR A 57 2.86 -7.12 -2.55
N LEU A 58 2.64 -6.41 -1.44
CA LEU A 58 1.69 -6.83 -0.41
C LEU A 58 0.26 -6.96 -0.96
N THR A 59 -0.17 -6.11 -1.89
CA THR A 59 -1.49 -6.26 -2.51
C THR A 59 -1.62 -7.54 -3.33
N THR A 60 -0.52 -8.00 -3.92
CA THR A 60 -0.51 -9.22 -4.74
C THR A 60 -0.51 -10.50 -3.91
N TRP A 61 -0.09 -10.42 -2.64
CA TRP A 61 -0.08 -11.55 -1.72
C TRP A 61 -1.48 -11.96 -1.25
N GLN A 62 -2.44 -11.05 -1.34
CA GLN A 62 -3.81 -11.31 -0.91
C GLN A 62 -4.71 -11.60 -2.12
N PRO A 63 -5.02 -12.88 -2.42
CA PRO A 63 -5.93 -13.21 -3.50
C PRO A 63 -7.36 -12.77 -3.18
N GLY A 64 -8.12 -12.43 -4.23
CA GLY A 64 -9.55 -12.14 -4.13
C GLY A 64 -9.89 -10.73 -3.65
N LEU A 65 -8.91 -9.80 -3.63
CA LEU A 65 -9.19 -8.38 -3.43
C LEU A 65 -9.87 -7.78 -4.67
N THR A 66 -10.88 -6.95 -4.42
CA THR A 66 -11.37 -6.02 -5.43
C THR A 66 -10.33 -4.93 -5.70
N ALA A 67 -10.45 -4.21 -6.82
CA ALA A 67 -9.56 -3.09 -7.13
C ALA A 67 -9.55 -2.03 -6.00
N ALA A 68 -10.72 -1.73 -5.42
CA ALA A 68 -10.83 -0.79 -4.30
C ALA A 68 -10.12 -1.31 -3.04
N GLU A 69 -10.25 -2.60 -2.74
CA GLU A 69 -9.58 -3.22 -1.59
C GLU A 69 -8.05 -3.28 -1.78
N ALA A 70 -7.58 -3.62 -2.98
CA ALA A 70 -6.16 -3.60 -3.33
C ALA A 70 -5.58 -2.20 -3.22
N ARG A 71 -6.30 -1.18 -3.72
CA ARG A 71 -5.91 0.22 -3.58
C ARG A 71 -5.86 0.68 -2.13
N ALA A 72 -6.87 0.35 -1.32
CA ALA A 72 -6.88 0.68 0.09
C ALA A 72 -5.71 0.00 0.84
N LEU A 73 -5.44 -1.28 0.55
CA LEU A 73 -4.30 -2.00 1.13
C LEU A 73 -2.96 -1.38 0.73
N PHE A 74 -2.80 -1.03 -0.54
CA PHE A 74 -1.62 -0.32 -1.03
C PHE A 74 -1.41 1.00 -0.28
N LEU A 75 -2.44 1.84 -0.22
CA LEU A 75 -2.37 3.17 0.38
C LEU A 75 -2.08 3.10 1.87
N VAL A 76 -2.74 2.21 2.63
CA VAL A 76 -2.47 2.08 4.06
C VAL A 76 -1.06 1.53 4.34
N THR A 77 -0.57 0.64 3.48
CA THR A 77 0.82 0.16 3.58
C THR A 77 1.78 1.32 3.32
N LEU A 78 1.54 2.11 2.28
CA LEU A 78 2.40 3.26 1.94
C LEU A 78 2.40 4.30 3.06
N VAL A 79 1.24 4.64 3.62
CA VAL A 79 1.16 5.54 4.80
C VAL A 79 1.95 4.97 5.97
N SER A 80 1.89 3.65 6.20
CA SER A 80 2.69 3.03 7.25
C SER A 80 4.20 3.13 7.01
N LEU A 81 4.65 3.06 5.76
CA LEU A 81 6.05 3.24 5.40
C LEU A 81 6.48 4.70 5.54
N VAL A 82 5.61 5.66 5.21
CA VAL A 82 5.82 7.09 5.47
C VAL A 82 6.01 7.35 6.96
N ASP A 83 5.13 6.82 7.81
CA ASP A 83 5.24 6.96 9.26
C ASP A 83 6.55 6.37 9.80
N GLN A 84 6.98 5.22 9.25
CA GLN A 84 8.27 4.60 9.61
C GLN A 84 9.47 5.46 9.21
N ALA A 85 9.47 6.02 8.00
CA ALA A 85 10.52 6.92 7.55
C ALA A 85 10.63 8.17 8.46
N GLN A 86 9.53 8.56 9.09
CA GLN A 86 9.46 9.65 10.07
C GLN A 86 9.79 9.20 11.52
N GLY A 87 10.20 7.94 11.72
CA GLY A 87 10.61 7.41 13.02
C GLY A 87 9.49 6.83 13.87
N SER A 88 8.27 6.69 13.33
CA SER A 88 7.19 6.00 14.03
C SER A 88 7.30 4.48 13.89
N THR A 89 6.99 3.75 14.95
CA THR A 89 6.92 2.27 14.91
C THR A 89 5.50 1.75 14.70
N ARG A 90 4.51 2.64 14.59
CA ARG A 90 3.09 2.30 14.45
C ARG A 90 2.32 3.41 13.74
N THR A 91 1.32 3.02 12.95
CA THR A 91 0.44 3.95 12.24
C THR A 91 -0.95 3.88 12.83
N ARG A 92 -1.52 5.01 13.23
CA ARG A 92 -2.90 5.04 13.71
C ARG A 92 -3.83 5.01 12.50
N VAL A 93 -4.65 3.96 12.37
CA VAL A 93 -5.44 3.67 11.16
C VAL A 93 -6.94 3.54 11.40
N LEU A 94 -7.38 3.44 12.67
CA LEU A 94 -8.80 3.36 13.03
C LEU A 94 -9.21 4.46 14.00
N GLY A 95 -10.53 4.70 14.07
CA GLY A 95 -11.13 5.77 14.86
C GLY A 95 -10.97 7.16 14.25
N PRO A 96 -11.54 8.21 14.87
CA PRO A 96 -11.52 9.57 14.32
C PRO A 96 -10.12 10.12 14.10
N GLU A 97 -9.20 9.86 15.03
CA GLU A 97 -7.82 10.31 14.93
C GLU A 97 -7.03 9.56 13.86
N GLY A 98 -7.23 8.24 13.73
CA GLY A 98 -6.60 7.46 12.66
C GLY A 98 -7.09 7.88 11.29
N ARG A 99 -8.40 8.16 11.16
CA ARG A 99 -8.96 8.72 9.92
C ARG A 99 -8.35 10.08 9.59
N ALA A 100 -8.29 11.01 10.55
CA ALA A 100 -7.70 12.33 10.31
C ALA A 100 -6.22 12.24 9.89
N HIS A 101 -5.45 11.33 10.52
CA HIS A 101 -4.07 11.04 10.13
C HIS A 101 -3.97 10.53 8.69
N LEU A 102 -4.77 9.53 8.33
CA LEU A 102 -4.82 9.00 6.96
C LEU A 102 -5.18 10.09 5.96
N GLU A 103 -6.21 10.90 6.24
CA GLU A 103 -6.63 12.00 5.36
C GLU A 103 -5.51 13.02 5.15
N GLN A 104 -4.78 13.39 6.20
CA GLN A 104 -3.66 14.32 6.11
C GLN A 104 -2.54 13.76 5.20
N VAL A 105 -2.06 12.55 5.49
CA VAL A 105 -0.96 11.95 4.71
C VAL A 105 -1.39 11.70 3.26
N LEU A 106 -2.62 11.22 3.04
CA LEU A 106 -3.14 10.95 1.69
C LEU A 106 -3.37 12.24 0.88
N ALA A 107 -3.75 13.34 1.51
CA ALA A 107 -3.84 14.63 0.81
C ALA A 107 -2.47 15.09 0.28
N GLU A 108 -1.38 14.61 0.86
CA GLU A 108 -0.04 14.89 0.38
C GLU A 108 0.42 13.95 -0.74
N LEU A 109 -0.06 12.70 -0.72
CA LEU A 109 0.34 11.65 -1.65
C LEU A 109 -0.53 11.58 -2.91
N LEU A 110 -1.81 11.95 -2.81
CA LEU A 110 -2.76 11.83 -3.91
C LEU A 110 -2.77 13.12 -4.76
N PRO A 111 -2.71 13.01 -6.09
CA PRO A 111 -2.88 14.14 -6.98
C PRO A 111 -4.38 14.50 -7.08
N GLY A 112 -4.93 15.14 -6.03
CA GLY A 112 -6.35 15.48 -5.98
C GLY A 112 -6.69 16.47 -4.86
N GLU A 113 -7.88 17.05 -4.94
CA GLU A 113 -8.45 17.87 -3.85
C GLU A 113 -8.75 16.99 -2.62
N GLY A 114 -8.82 17.59 -1.43
CA GLY A 114 -8.95 16.86 -0.15
C GLY A 114 -10.14 15.88 -0.05
N ALA A 115 -11.15 16.00 -0.93
CA ALA A 115 -12.26 15.05 -1.03
C ALA A 115 -11.81 13.62 -1.41
N GLN A 116 -10.77 13.50 -2.25
CA GLN A 116 -10.24 12.18 -2.63
C GLN A 116 -9.53 11.50 -1.45
N ALA A 117 -8.74 12.26 -0.69
CA ALA A 117 -8.08 11.74 0.51
C ALA A 117 -9.09 11.24 1.55
N ALA A 118 -10.19 11.98 1.77
CA ALA A 118 -11.27 11.57 2.65
C ALA A 118 -11.96 10.27 2.20
N ALA A 119 -12.18 10.11 0.89
CA ALA A 119 -12.77 8.89 0.34
C ALA A 119 -11.84 7.67 0.50
N GLU A 120 -10.55 7.82 0.22
CA GLU A 120 -9.58 6.74 0.38
C GLU A 120 -9.34 6.38 1.86
N ALA A 121 -9.30 7.36 2.77
CA ALA A 121 -9.21 7.10 4.21
C ALA A 121 -10.43 6.32 4.73
N GLN A 122 -11.64 6.64 4.23
CA GLN A 122 -12.85 5.87 4.53
C GLN A 122 -12.75 4.43 4.01
N ALA A 123 -12.28 4.24 2.77
CA ALA A 123 -12.10 2.89 2.19
C ALA A 123 -11.09 2.05 2.97
N ILE A 124 -10.00 2.65 3.46
CA ILE A 124 -9.04 2.01 4.36
C ILE A 124 -9.72 1.59 5.67
N GLY A 125 -10.51 2.48 6.28
CA GLY A 125 -11.27 2.17 7.49
C GLY A 125 -12.25 1.01 7.30
N GLU A 126 -12.94 0.95 6.16
CA GLU A 126 -13.85 -0.15 5.81
C GLU A 126 -13.12 -1.47 5.62
N LEU A 127 -11.98 -1.45 4.91
CA LEU A 127 -11.12 -2.62 4.72
C LEU A 127 -10.62 -3.16 6.07
N LEU A 128 -10.09 -2.29 6.94
CA LEU A 128 -9.52 -2.67 8.23
C LEU A 128 -10.55 -2.95 9.32
N GLY A 129 -11.76 -2.40 9.22
CA GLY A 129 -12.82 -2.54 10.22
C GLY A 129 -13.77 -3.71 9.94
N ALA A 130 -14.24 -3.85 8.70
CA ALA A 130 -15.24 -4.85 8.33
C ALA A 130 -14.63 -6.13 7.73
N GLN A 131 -13.36 -6.08 7.30
CA GLN A 131 -12.78 -7.12 6.44
C GLN A 131 -11.41 -7.64 6.90
N GLN A 132 -11.05 -7.54 8.19
CA GLN A 132 -9.80 -8.13 8.69
C GLN A 132 -9.66 -9.62 8.34
N ALA A 133 -10.77 -10.36 8.42
CA ALA A 133 -10.81 -11.78 8.05
C ALA A 133 -10.53 -12.06 6.56
N ARG A 134 -10.59 -11.04 5.70
CA ARG A 134 -10.30 -11.13 4.25
C ARG A 134 -8.85 -10.78 3.90
N LEU A 135 -8.04 -10.36 4.88
CA LEU A 135 -6.62 -10.07 4.71
C LEU A 135 -5.68 -11.05 5.46
N PRO A 136 -5.97 -12.37 5.55
CA PRO A 136 -5.24 -13.26 6.47
C PRO A 136 -3.76 -13.44 6.12
N VAL A 137 -3.35 -13.14 4.88
CA VAL A 137 -1.95 -13.29 4.44
C VAL A 137 -1.12 -12.04 4.76
N VAL A 138 -1.75 -10.87 4.74
CA VAL A 138 -1.05 -9.58 4.85
C VAL A 138 -1.24 -8.95 6.23
N LEU A 139 -2.39 -9.22 6.86
CA LEU A 139 -2.78 -8.65 8.14
C LEU A 139 -2.94 -9.74 9.20
N ALA A 140 -2.10 -9.68 10.23
CA ALA A 140 -2.33 -10.41 11.46
C ALA A 140 -3.46 -9.77 12.25
N ALA A 141 -4.46 -10.58 12.62
CA ALA A 141 -5.27 -10.30 13.79
C ALA A 141 -4.64 -11.03 14.97
N VAL A 142 -4.36 -10.33 16.08
CA VAL A 142 -3.68 -10.88 17.27
C VAL A 142 -4.50 -12.01 17.96
N ALA A 143 -5.75 -12.23 17.54
CA ALA A 143 -6.62 -13.26 18.08
C ALA A 143 -6.23 -14.68 17.57
N ALA A 144 -5.36 -15.35 18.34
CA ALA A 144 -4.98 -16.76 18.23
C ALA A 144 -4.26 -17.17 16.91
N PRO A 145 -2.94 -16.98 16.82
CA PRO A 145 -2.17 -17.46 15.67
C PRO A 145 -2.15 -19.00 15.62
N PRO A 146 -2.08 -19.61 14.43
CA PRO A 146 -1.75 -21.03 14.27
C PRO A 146 -0.35 -21.34 14.82
N ALA A 147 0.00 -22.61 14.98
CA ALA A 147 1.30 -23.02 15.55
C ALA A 147 2.52 -22.48 14.78
N GLU A 148 2.37 -22.24 13.47
CA GLU A 148 3.34 -21.56 12.60
C GLU A 148 2.56 -20.72 11.55
N PRO A 149 2.23 -19.45 11.82
CA PRO A 149 1.65 -18.58 10.80
C PRO A 149 2.72 -18.19 9.76
N PRO A 150 2.35 -17.98 8.48
CA PRO A 150 3.25 -17.30 7.56
C PRO A 150 3.61 -15.91 8.11
N PRO A 151 4.79 -15.35 7.81
CA PRO A 151 5.15 -14.01 8.27
C PRO A 151 4.12 -13.00 7.77
N GLN A 152 3.39 -12.37 8.69
CA GLN A 152 2.37 -11.38 8.37
C GLN A 152 3.03 -9.99 8.42
N PRO A 153 3.17 -9.31 7.27
CA PRO A 153 3.94 -8.07 7.17
C PRO A 153 3.29 -6.91 7.94
N LEU A 154 1.99 -6.95 8.17
CA LEU A 154 1.24 -5.95 8.93
C LEU A 154 0.48 -6.62 10.07
N VAL A 155 0.48 -5.99 11.25
CA VAL A 155 -0.31 -6.42 12.42
C VAL A 155 -1.23 -5.29 12.81
N LEU A 156 -2.53 -5.57 12.92
CA LEU A 156 -3.50 -4.60 13.44
C LEU A 156 -3.81 -4.91 14.90
N GLU A 157 -3.42 -4.00 15.80
CA GLU A 157 -3.68 -4.10 17.24
C GLU A 157 -4.40 -2.84 17.73
N GLY A 158 -5.66 -3.02 18.14
CA GLY A 158 -6.53 -1.90 18.51
C GLY A 158 -6.73 -0.95 17.32
N ALA A 159 -6.28 0.30 17.48
CA ALA A 159 -6.37 1.32 16.44
C ALA A 159 -5.08 1.52 15.62
N TYR A 160 -4.07 0.68 15.83
CA TYR A 160 -2.74 0.85 15.27
C TYR A 160 -2.34 -0.30 14.36
N LEU A 161 -1.73 0.04 13.23
CA LEU A 161 -1.06 -0.85 12.32
C LEU A 161 0.43 -0.87 12.63
N TYR A 162 0.99 -2.06 12.79
CA TYR A 162 2.40 -2.29 13.03
C TYR A 162 3.00 -3.00 11.81
N PRO A 163 3.90 -2.36 11.08
CA PRO A 163 4.73 -3.04 10.10
C PRO A 163 5.70 -3.97 10.85
N GLN A 164 5.57 -5.27 10.63
CA GLN A 164 6.59 -6.22 11.11
C GLN A 164 7.81 -6.09 10.21
N ALA A 165 8.99 -6.06 10.84
CA ALA A 165 10.23 -6.26 10.11
C ALA A 165 10.12 -7.62 9.41
N LEU A 166 9.97 -7.61 8.08
CA LEU A 166 10.23 -8.76 7.25
C LEU A 166 11.74 -9.02 7.35
N LEU A 167 12.15 -9.66 8.44
CA LEU A 167 13.49 -10.23 8.57
C LEU A 167 13.59 -11.28 7.47
N LEU A 168 14.10 -10.88 6.32
CA LEU A 168 14.73 -11.80 5.40
C LEU A 168 15.86 -12.42 6.22
N ALA A 169 15.68 -13.66 6.65
CA ALA A 169 16.75 -14.43 7.25
C ALA A 169 17.91 -14.44 6.25
N GLU A 170 19.04 -13.86 6.65
CA GLU A 170 20.32 -13.94 5.93
C GLU A 170 20.82 -15.39 5.86
#